data_AF-A0AA91JSA9-F1
#
_entry.id   AF-A0AA91JSA9-F1
#
_cell.length_a   1.000
_cell.length_b   1.000
_cell.length_c   1.000
_cell.angle_alpha   90.00
_cell.angle_beta   90.00
_cell.angle_gamma   90.00
#
_symmetry.space_group_name_H-M   'P 1'
#
loop_
_entity.id
_entity.type
_entity.pdbx_description
1 polymer ?
#
loop_
_entity_poly.entity_id
_entity_poly.type
_entity_poly.pdbx_seq_one_letter_code
_entity_poly.pdbx_strand_id
1 'polypeptide(L)' 'MMRVSIRPYLHDWVNEVGQQMGCEDATEVVNHLLREHKRLIAQQPTTTTSTTASNSNPNDSLVNVLSNEFGVWQ' A
#
# COMPACT_ATOMS: atom_id res chain seq x y z
N MET A 1 -10.94 -9.21 15.57
CA MET A 1 -9.97 -9.54 14.51
C MET A 1 -10.61 -9.19 13.18
N MET A 2 -10.07 -8.22 12.44
CA MET A 2 -10.61 -7.82 11.15
C MET A 2 -10.20 -8.84 10.10
N ARG A 3 -11.14 -9.32 9.28
CA ARG A 3 -10.88 -10.25 8.18
C ARG A 3 -10.86 -9.47 6.88
N VAL A 4 -9.84 -9.72 6.07
CA VAL A 4 -9.73 -9.20 4.71
C VAL A 4 -9.66 -10.36 3.73
N SER A 5 -10.15 -10.14 2.52
CA SER A 5 -10.12 -11.14 1.46
C SER A 5 -9.21 -10.65 0.34
N ILE A 6 -8.37 -11.54 -0.15
CA ILE A 6 -7.53 -11.29 -1.32
C ILE A 6 -8.40 -11.54 -2.56
N ARG A 7 -8.27 -10.70 -3.58
CA ARG A 7 -9.01 -10.89 -4.83
C ARG A 7 -8.51 -12.17 -5.53
N PRO A 8 -9.38 -12.99 -6.13
CA PRO A 8 -8.99 -14.29 -6.68
C PRO A 8 -7.83 -14.23 -7.67
N TYR A 9 -7.78 -13.21 -8.53
CA TYR A 9 -6.71 -13.05 -9.52
C TYR A 9 -5.34 -12.69 -8.92
N LEU A 10 -5.28 -12.33 -7.63
CA LEU A 10 -4.03 -12.06 -6.92
C LEU A 10 -3.51 -13.29 -6.17
N HIS A 11 -4.29 -14.38 -6.07
CA HIS A 11 -3.86 -15.56 -5.32
C HIS A 11 -2.60 -16.20 -5.92
N ASP A 12 -2.56 -16.37 -7.24
CA ASP A 12 -1.41 -16.96 -7.93
C ASP A 12 -0.15 -16.12 -7.70
N TRP A 13 -0.30 -14.79 -7.77
CA TRP A 13 0.79 -13.86 -7.50
C TRP A 13 1.27 -13.91 -6.05
N VAL A 14 0.36 -13.92 -5.07
CA VAL A 14 0.73 -14.04 -3.64
C VAL A 14 1.45 -15.35 -3.37
N ASN A 15 1.03 -16.45 -4.00
CA ASN A 15 1.69 -17.75 -3.88
C ASN A 15 3.09 -17.74 -4.51
N GLU A 16 3.26 -17.13 -5.68
CA GLU A 16 4.55 -16.99 -6.34
C GLU A 16 5.53 -16.19 -5.47
N VAL A 17 5.09 -15.05 -4.92
CA VAL A 17 5.87 -14.24 -4.00
C VAL A 17 6.20 -15.01 -2.71
N GLY A 18 5.25 -15.79 -2.20
CA GLY A 18 5.47 -16.68 -1.05
C GLY A 18 6.59 -17.68 -1.29
N GLN A 19 6.60 -18.36 -2.44
CA GLN A 19 7.66 -19.30 -2.81
C GLN A 19 9.04 -18.62 -2.90
N GLN A 20 9.12 -17.40 -3.44
CA GLN A 20 10.37 -16.64 -3.51
C GLN A 20 10.89 -16.22 -2.13
N MET A 21 9.99 -15.97 -1.18
CA MET A 21 10.35 -15.61 0.21
C MET A 21 10.55 -16.83 1.13
N GLY A 22 10.18 -18.03 0.67
CA GLY A 22 10.15 -19.23 1.51
C GLY A 22 8.99 -19.26 2.51
N CYS A 23 7.91 -18.51 2.24
CA CYS A 23 6.70 -18.44 3.05
C CYS A 23 5.56 -19.24 2.40
N GLU A 24 4.93 -20.12 3.17
CA GLU A 24 3.79 -20.94 2.70
C GLU A 24 2.43 -20.32 3.06
N ASP A 25 2.39 -19.38 4.02
CA ASP A 25 1.17 -18.69 4.45
C ASP A 25 1.01 -17.35 3.74
N ALA A 26 -0.09 -17.20 3.00
CA ALA A 26 -0.49 -15.94 2.34
C ALA A 26 -0.60 -14.77 3.34
N THR A 27 -0.96 -15.05 4.59
CA THR A 27 -1.03 -14.05 5.67
C THR A 27 0.35 -13.47 5.98
N GLU A 28 1.38 -14.31 6.00
CA GLU A 28 2.76 -13.91 6.25
C GLU A 28 3.29 -13.05 5.09
N VAL A 29 3.03 -13.47 3.86
CA VAL A 29 3.36 -12.74 2.64
C VAL A 29 2.74 -11.33 2.69
N VAL A 30 1.43 -11.24 2.88
CA VAL A 30 0.72 -9.95 2.94
C VAL A 30 1.23 -9.08 4.10
N ASN A 31 1.50 -9.66 5.27
CA ASN A 31 2.08 -8.92 6.39
C ASN A 31 3.47 -8.35 6.08
N HIS A 32 4.30 -9.11 5.36
CA HIS A 32 5.61 -8.65 4.91
C HIS A 32 5.48 -7.46 3.97
N LEU A 33 4.61 -7.57 2.96
CA LEU A 33 4.35 -6.48 2.01
C LEU A 33 3.83 -5.21 2.70
N LEU A 34 2.88 -5.35 3.62
CA LEU A 34 2.32 -4.21 4.37
C LEU A 34 3.37 -3.55 5.26
N ARG A 35 4.27 -4.34 5.88
CA ARG A 35 5.37 -3.81 6.69
C ARG A 35 6.35 -3.02 5.85
N GLU A 36 6.73 -3.55 4.69
CA GLU A 36 7.67 -2.89 3.80
C GLU A 36 7.06 -1.62 3.19
N HIS A 37 5.80 -1.67 2.78
CA HIS A 37 5.08 -0.49 2.29
C HIS A 37 5.02 0.62 3.36
N LYS A 38 4.72 0.27 4.62
CA LYS A 38 4.78 1.22 5.75
C LYS A 38 6.18 1.81 5.93
N ARG A 39 7.23 0.99 5.80
CA ARG A 39 8.63 1.43 5.88
C ARG A 39 8.93 2.44 4.79
N LEU A 40 8.47 2.21 3.56
CA LEU A 40 8.66 3.09 2.41
C LEU A 40 7.93 4.42 2.57
N ILE A 41 6.66 4.41 3.00
CA ILE A 41 5.92 5.65 3.30
C ILE A 41 6.63 6.46 4.38
N ALA A 42 7.10 5.82 5.44
CA ALA A 42 7.79 6.50 6.53
C ALA A 42 9.14 7.14 6.13
N GLN A 43 9.77 6.63 5.05
CA GLN A 43 11.03 7.16 4.52
C GLN A 43 10.84 8.11 3.34
N GLN A 44 9.60 8.28 2.85
CA GLN A 44 9.33 9.21 1.77
C GLN A 44 9.69 10.62 2.29
N PRO A 45 10.66 11.32 1.68
CA PRO A 45 10.98 12.67 2.11
C PRO A 45 9.70 13.49 1.95
N THR A 46 9.28 14.15 3.03
CA THR A 46 8.23 15.17 2.98
C THR A 46 8.73 16.29 2.09
N THR A 47 8.56 16.17 0.77
CA THR A 47 8.55 17.30 -0.14
C THR A 47 7.38 18.15 0.29
N THR A 48 7.68 19.04 1.22
CA THR A 48 6.77 20.05 1.75
C THR A 48 6.66 21.07 0.63
N THR A 49 5.81 20.79 -0.35
CA THR A 49 5.34 21.85 -1.22
C THR A 49 4.47 22.72 -0.35
N SER A 50 5.04 23.86 0.06
CA SER A 50 4.36 24.91 0.81
C SER A 50 3.20 25.47 -0.02
N THR A 51 2.08 24.77 -0.04
CA THR A 51 0.79 25.34 -0.42
C THR A 51 0.01 25.61 0.85
N THR A 52 -0.15 26.90 1.10
CA THR A 52 -0.93 27.55 2.15
C THR A 52 -2.11 26.73 2.63
N ALA A 53 -2.18 26.59 3.95
CA ALA A 53 -3.21 25.88 4.70
C ALA A 53 -4.64 26.11 4.16
N SER A 54 -5.31 25.02 3.83
CA SER A 54 -6.77 24.96 3.85
C SER A 54 -7.18 23.65 4.52
N ASN A 55 -7.76 23.84 5.70
CA ASN A 55 -8.27 22.88 6.65
C ASN A 55 -8.94 21.67 5.97
N SER A 56 -8.20 20.59 5.74
CA SER A 56 -8.71 19.40 5.06
C SER A 56 -8.44 18.17 5.94
N ASN A 57 -9.52 17.48 6.25
CA ASN A 57 -9.61 16.27 7.04
C ASN A 57 -8.51 15.26 6.65
N PRO A 58 -7.78 14.61 7.58
CA PRO A 58 -6.69 13.69 7.25
C PRO A 58 -7.09 12.50 6.35
N ASN A 59 -8.40 12.22 6.23
CA ASN A 59 -8.93 11.24 5.28
C ASN A 59 -8.90 11.72 3.81
N ASP A 60 -8.96 13.02 3.53
CA ASP A 60 -8.88 13.54 2.15
C ASP A 60 -7.49 13.30 1.55
N SER A 61 -6.45 13.37 2.37
CA SER A 61 -5.06 13.15 1.92
C SER A 61 -4.83 11.71 1.44
N LEU A 62 -5.43 10.72 2.11
CA LEU A 62 -5.33 9.30 1.70
C LEU A 62 -6.06 9.02 0.38
N VAL A 63 -7.24 9.63 0.17
CA VAL A 63 -7.99 9.47 -1.07
C VAL A 63 -7.24 10.13 -2.23
N ASN A 64 -6.59 11.27 -1.98
CA ASN A 64 -5.84 11.97 -3.02
C ASN A 64 -4.55 11.22 -3.42
N VAL A 65 -3.82 10.62 -2.47
CA VAL A 65 -2.66 9.77 -2.77
C VAL A 65 -3.05 8.55 -3.60
N LEU A 66 -4.14 7.86 -3.23
CA LEU A 66 -4.65 6.71 -3.99
C LEU A 66 -5.19 7.10 -5.37
N SER A 67 -5.78 8.29 -5.50
CA SER A 67 -6.28 8.81 -6.79
C SER A 67 -5.14 9.19 -7.74
N ASN A 68 -4.03 9.68 -7.20
CA ASN A 68 -2.88 10.11 -8.01
C ASN A 68 -2.05 8.92 -8.55
N GLU A 69 -2.07 7.77 -7.86
CA GLU A 69 -1.37 6.55 -8.29
C GLU A 69 -2.09 5.80 -9.43
N PHE A 70 -3.41 5.96 -9.57
CA PHE A 70 -4.20 5.34 -10.66
C PHE A 70 -4.32 6.22 -11.92
N GLY A 71 -3.84 7.47 -11.89
CA GLY A 71 -3.99 8.44 -12.98
C GLY A 71 -2.85 8.48 -14.00
N VAL A 72 -1.82 7.63 -13.89
CA VAL A 72 -0.64 7.66 -14.77
C VAL A 72 -0.49 6.33 -15.52
N TRP A 73 -1.46 6.03 -16.36
CA TRP A 73 -1.24 5.20 -17.55
C TRP A 73 -1.89 5.96 -18.72
N GLN A 74 -1.06 6.73 -19.44
CA GLN A 74 -1.31 7.04 -20.86
C GLN A 74 -1.13 5.76 -21.68
#